data_AF-X0X8L1-F1
#
_entry.id   AF-X0X8L1-F1
#
_cell.length_a   1.000
_cell.length_b   1.000
_cell.length_c   1.000
_cell.angle_alpha   90.00
_cell.angle_beta   90.00
_cell.angle_gamma   90.00
#
_symmetry.space_group_name_H-M   'P 1'
#
loop_
_entity.id
_entity.type
_entity.pdbx_description
1 polymer ?
#
loop_
_entity_poly.entity_id
_entity_poly.type
_entity_poly.pdbx_seq_one_letter_code
_entity_poly.pdbx_strand_id
1 'polypeptide(L)'
;MCWLCDEFGSAEHGDGLWYLNPYNYARNMYKLRLPGEGFAGAEAGLETGARPVQREGPTQADLMRAIEEGNGEDAARILPILQERSKKGGQPSQVVPLEDADRVLELCSPIGLISCICRKGARAIDERNEMEYTCMGMGVGMLKWERWPERYKGGVKFVNVDEAIEWNHLMDKRGFVHILMLFGAPYIGGFCQCDYPDCG
;
A
#
# COMPACT_ATOMS: atom_id res chain seq x y z
N MET A 1 -19.99 -1.95 5.23
CA MET A 1 -18.66 -1.86 5.86
C MET A 1 -17.69 -2.65 4.96
N CYS A 2 -16.43 -2.22 4.78
CA CYS A 2 -15.51 -2.95 3.90
C CYS A 2 -14.93 -4.17 4.63
N TRP A 3 -14.46 -5.18 3.89
CA TRP A 3 -13.95 -6.42 4.49
C TRP A 3 -12.78 -6.18 5.47
N LEU A 4 -11.97 -5.14 5.24
CA LEU A 4 -10.89 -4.77 6.16
C LEU A 4 -11.44 -4.25 7.49
N CYS A 5 -12.49 -3.44 7.48
CA CYS A 5 -13.18 -3.01 8.70
C CYS A 5 -13.81 -4.20 9.43
N ASP A 6 -14.42 -5.13 8.69
CA ASP A 6 -15.06 -6.31 9.29
C ASP A 6 -14.05 -7.26 9.95
N GLU A 7 -12.86 -7.44 9.34
CA GLU A 7 -11.83 -8.35 9.86
C GLU A 7 -10.84 -7.69 10.84
N PHE A 8 -10.50 -6.42 10.64
CA PHE A 8 -9.40 -5.74 11.34
C PHE A 8 -9.82 -4.42 12.01
N GLY A 9 -11.08 -4.03 11.90
CA GLY A 9 -11.66 -2.92 12.66
C GLY A 9 -11.64 -3.20 14.16
N SER A 10 -11.62 -2.12 14.96
CA SER A 10 -11.76 -2.21 16.40
C SER A 10 -12.91 -1.32 16.86
N ALA A 11 -13.87 -1.85 17.61
CA ALA A 11 -14.90 -1.02 18.22
C ALA A 11 -14.34 -0.10 19.30
N GLU A 12 -13.20 -0.46 19.90
CA GLU A 12 -12.49 0.35 20.91
C GLU A 12 -11.65 1.46 20.27
N HIS A 13 -11.20 1.26 19.03
CA HIS A 13 -10.32 2.19 18.34
C HIS A 13 -10.84 2.51 16.94
N GLY A 14 -11.19 3.78 16.72
CA GLY A 14 -11.55 4.25 15.38
C GLY A 14 -12.93 3.82 14.91
N ASP A 15 -13.87 3.56 15.84
CA ASP A 15 -15.28 3.28 15.55
C ASP A 15 -15.51 2.12 14.57
N GLY A 16 -14.66 1.08 14.64
CA GLY A 16 -14.71 -0.07 13.74
C GLY A 16 -14.00 0.14 12.40
N LEU A 17 -13.39 1.30 12.15
CA LEU A 17 -12.58 1.54 10.96
C LEU A 17 -11.18 0.95 11.14
N TRP A 18 -10.81 0.04 10.26
CA TRP A 18 -9.54 -0.68 10.37
C TRP A 18 -8.30 0.22 10.30
N TYR A 19 -8.34 1.28 9.50
CA TYR A 19 -7.19 2.18 9.35
C TYR A 19 -6.99 3.12 10.55
N LEU A 20 -7.98 3.22 11.44
CA LEU A 20 -7.87 3.98 12.68
C LEU A 20 -7.54 3.08 13.89
N ASN A 21 -7.34 1.79 13.66
CA ASN A 21 -6.86 0.86 14.66
C ASN A 21 -5.31 0.92 14.72
N PRO A 22 -4.70 1.37 15.84
CA PRO A 22 -3.25 1.53 15.96
C PRO A 22 -2.46 0.22 15.82
N TYR A 23 -3.11 -0.93 15.98
CA TYR A 23 -2.47 -2.24 15.80
C TYR A 23 -2.22 -2.59 14.32
N ASN A 24 -2.88 -1.90 13.39
CA ASN A 24 -2.82 -2.16 11.95
C ASN A 24 -1.73 -1.37 11.22
N TYR A 25 -0.68 -0.90 11.92
CA TYR A 25 0.39 -0.11 11.31
C TYR A 25 1.70 -0.91 11.18
N ALA A 26 2.49 -0.61 10.15
CA ALA A 26 3.70 -1.35 9.78
C ALA A 26 4.78 -1.51 10.87
N ARG A 27 4.71 -0.72 11.96
CA ARG A 27 5.52 -0.96 13.17
C ARG A 27 5.39 -2.40 13.69
N ASN A 28 4.19 -2.98 13.61
CA ASN A 28 3.89 -4.33 14.12
C ASN A 28 4.19 -5.43 13.09
N MET A 29 4.50 -5.05 11.86
CA MET A 29 4.77 -6.00 10.77
C MET A 29 6.14 -6.66 10.93
N TYR A 30 7.16 -5.89 11.34
CA TYR A 30 8.56 -6.35 11.27
C TYR A 30 8.95 -7.28 12.43
N LYS A 31 9.52 -8.44 12.09
CA LYS A 31 9.99 -9.46 13.06
C LYS A 31 11.51 -9.66 12.98
N LEU A 32 12.11 -9.97 14.12
CA LEU A 32 13.48 -10.48 14.19
C LEU A 32 13.53 -11.88 13.54
N ARG A 33 14.51 -12.12 12.69
CA ARG A 33 14.70 -13.39 12.00
C ARG A 33 16.11 -13.92 12.19
N LEU A 34 16.24 -15.24 12.15
CA LEU A 34 17.54 -15.89 12.21
C LEU A 34 18.26 -15.78 10.86
N PRO A 35 19.60 -15.74 10.84
CA PRO A 35 20.36 -15.74 9.60
C PRO A 35 20.00 -16.96 8.72
N GLY A 36 19.63 -16.71 7.47
CA GLY A 36 19.22 -17.75 6.51
C GLY A 36 17.70 -17.91 6.33
N GLU A 37 16.88 -17.29 7.18
CA GLU A 37 15.43 -17.27 7.01
C GLU A 37 15.00 -16.15 6.04
N GLY A 38 14.27 -16.52 4.98
CA GLY A 38 13.71 -15.59 4.00
C GLY A 38 12.52 -14.78 4.53
N PHE A 39 11.91 -13.94 3.68
CA PHE A 39 10.67 -13.24 4.00
C PHE A 39 9.45 -14.17 3.85
N ALA A 40 8.58 -14.16 4.86
CA ALA A 40 7.36 -14.96 4.90
C ALA A 40 6.19 -14.14 5.50
N GLY A 41 4.96 -14.53 5.18
CA GLY A 41 3.75 -13.88 5.69
C GLY A 41 3.59 -12.43 5.19
N ALA A 42 3.04 -11.56 6.03
CA ALA A 42 2.75 -10.16 5.67
C ALA A 42 4.00 -9.34 5.27
N GLU A 43 5.19 -9.72 5.75
CA GLU A 43 6.46 -9.08 5.39
C GLU A 43 7.00 -9.50 4.01
N ALA A 44 6.41 -10.54 3.39
CA ALA A 44 6.79 -11.00 2.05
C ALA A 44 6.01 -10.21 1.00
N GLY A 45 6.69 -9.30 0.30
CA GLY A 45 6.08 -8.42 -0.69
C GLY A 45 7.07 -7.99 -1.76
N LEU A 46 6.60 -7.15 -2.68
CA LEU A 46 7.37 -6.68 -3.83
C LEU A 46 8.71 -6.02 -3.41
N GLU A 47 8.66 -5.23 -2.34
CA GLU A 47 9.82 -4.52 -1.78
C GLU A 47 10.83 -5.43 -1.06
N THR A 48 10.45 -6.68 -0.72
CA THR A 48 11.36 -7.64 -0.08
C THR A 48 11.93 -8.66 -1.06
N GLY A 49 11.61 -8.53 -2.35
CA GLY A 49 12.02 -9.47 -3.40
C GLY A 49 11.42 -10.88 -3.23
N ALA A 50 10.62 -11.09 -2.19
CA ALA A 50 9.82 -12.28 -2.01
C ALA A 50 8.73 -12.24 -3.06
N ARG A 51 9.00 -12.88 -4.19
CA ARG A 51 7.97 -13.19 -5.18
C ARG A 51 6.90 -13.97 -4.44
N PRO A 52 5.71 -13.43 -4.23
CA PRO A 52 4.68 -14.21 -3.59
C PRO A 52 4.44 -15.44 -4.49
N VAL A 53 4.10 -16.56 -3.88
CA VAL A 53 3.80 -17.87 -4.49
C VAL A 53 2.52 -17.78 -5.35
N GLN A 54 2.46 -16.80 -6.25
CA GLN A 54 1.27 -16.34 -6.96
C GLN A 54 1.31 -16.70 -8.45
N ARG A 55 2.37 -17.38 -8.92
CA ARG A 55 2.47 -17.83 -10.32
C ARG A 55 1.85 -19.19 -10.60
N GLU A 56 1.38 -19.92 -9.58
CA GLU A 56 0.71 -21.21 -9.79
C GLU A 56 -0.81 -21.03 -9.88
N GLY A 57 -1.42 -21.43 -11.00
CA GLY A 57 -2.86 -21.40 -11.27
C GLY A 57 -3.32 -20.23 -12.16
N PRO A 58 -4.63 -20.07 -12.39
CA PRO A 58 -5.16 -19.22 -13.47
C PRO A 58 -4.82 -17.74 -13.28
N THR A 59 -4.58 -17.05 -14.39
CA THR A 59 -4.17 -15.64 -14.49
C THR A 59 -5.33 -14.73 -14.90
N GLN A 60 -5.13 -13.41 -14.83
CA GLN A 60 -6.10 -12.45 -15.39
C GLN A 60 -6.34 -12.68 -16.89
N ALA A 61 -5.32 -13.09 -17.66
CA ALA A 61 -5.47 -13.42 -19.07
C ALA A 61 -6.38 -14.65 -19.29
N ASP A 62 -6.31 -15.64 -18.40
CA ASP A 62 -7.18 -16.82 -18.46
C ASP A 62 -8.64 -16.47 -18.17
N LEU A 63 -8.90 -15.55 -17.23
CA LEU A 63 -10.24 -15.01 -16.98
C LEU A 63 -10.77 -14.24 -18.19
N MET A 64 -9.96 -13.34 -18.77
CA MET A 64 -10.36 -12.56 -19.95
C MET A 64 -10.73 -13.48 -21.12
N ARG A 65 -9.91 -14.50 -21.39
CA ARG A 65 -10.19 -15.48 -22.43
C ARG A 65 -11.49 -16.26 -22.20
N ALA A 66 -11.74 -16.71 -20.97
CA ALA A 66 -12.99 -17.42 -20.64
C ALA A 66 -14.24 -16.54 -20.87
N ILE A 67 -14.15 -15.24 -20.58
CA ILE A 67 -15.23 -14.27 -20.84
C ILE A 67 -15.41 -14.06 -22.35
N GLU A 68 -14.33 -13.85 -23.10
CA GLU A 68 -14.36 -13.67 -24.56
C GLU A 68 -14.93 -14.90 -25.30
N GLU A 69 -14.62 -16.09 -24.81
CA GLU A 69 -15.12 -17.37 -25.35
C GLU A 69 -16.55 -17.71 -24.90
N GLY A 70 -17.16 -16.90 -24.03
CA GLY A 70 -18.50 -17.14 -23.48
C GLY A 70 -18.57 -18.34 -22.51
N ASN A 71 -17.44 -18.79 -21.98
CA ASN A 71 -17.35 -19.91 -21.05
C ASN A 71 -17.61 -19.43 -19.61
N GLY A 72 -18.89 -19.29 -19.28
CA GLY A 72 -19.34 -18.81 -17.97
C GLY A 72 -18.93 -19.69 -16.78
N GLU A 73 -18.77 -21.00 -16.99
CA GLU A 73 -18.34 -21.93 -15.93
C GLU A 73 -16.87 -21.71 -15.55
N ASP A 74 -15.98 -21.57 -16.53
CA ASP A 74 -14.57 -21.27 -16.24
C ASP A 74 -14.40 -19.86 -15.67
N ALA A 75 -15.14 -18.87 -16.16
CA ALA A 75 -15.13 -17.53 -15.58
C ALA A 75 -15.56 -17.56 -14.10
N ALA A 76 -16.64 -18.28 -13.76
CA ALA A 76 -17.13 -18.42 -12.40
C ALA A 76 -16.16 -19.19 -11.48
N ARG A 77 -15.36 -20.12 -12.03
CA ARG A 77 -14.33 -20.86 -11.30
C ARG A 77 -13.06 -20.02 -11.07
N ILE A 78 -12.63 -19.26 -12.07
CA ILE A 78 -11.38 -18.50 -12.04
C ILE A 78 -11.51 -17.22 -11.20
N LEU A 79 -12.63 -16.51 -11.33
CA LEU A 79 -12.86 -15.23 -10.65
C LEU A 79 -12.62 -15.28 -9.12
N PRO A 80 -13.18 -16.21 -8.33
CA PRO A 80 -12.95 -16.25 -6.88
C PRO A 80 -11.48 -16.55 -6.54
N ILE A 81 -10.77 -17.33 -7.36
CA ILE A 81 -9.34 -17.62 -7.16
C ILE A 81 -8.52 -16.33 -7.33
N LEU A 82 -8.82 -15.54 -8.37
CA LEU A 82 -8.14 -14.26 -8.62
C LEU A 82 -8.49 -13.22 -7.55
N GLN A 83 -9.75 -13.17 -7.10
CA GLN A 83 -10.18 -12.30 -6.01
C GLN A 83 -9.46 -12.65 -4.70
N GLU A 84 -9.39 -13.94 -4.36
CA GLU A 84 -8.71 -14.41 -3.16
C GLU A 84 -7.20 -14.13 -3.21
N ARG A 85 -6.57 -14.26 -4.40
CA ARG A 85 -5.18 -13.85 -4.60
C ARG A 85 -4.98 -12.36 -4.48
N SER A 86 -5.90 -11.55 -5.02
CA SER A 86 -5.83 -10.10 -4.89
C SER A 86 -5.95 -9.68 -3.42
N LYS A 87 -6.83 -10.31 -2.64
CA LYS A 87 -6.95 -10.11 -1.19
C LYS A 87 -5.68 -10.50 -0.42
N LYS A 88 -5.14 -11.69 -0.71
CA LYS A 88 -3.96 -12.24 0.00
C LYS A 88 -2.63 -11.71 -0.49
N GLY A 89 -2.62 -11.06 -1.65
CA GLY A 89 -1.44 -10.97 -2.48
C GLY A 89 -1.25 -9.68 -3.26
N GLY A 90 -2.32 -8.90 -3.45
CA GLY A 90 -2.21 -7.50 -3.83
C GLY A 90 -1.75 -6.67 -2.64
N GLN A 91 -1.47 -5.40 -2.89
CA GLN A 91 -1.44 -4.37 -1.86
C GLN A 91 -2.82 -3.69 -1.86
N PRO A 92 -3.87 -4.32 -1.28
CA PRO A 92 -5.19 -3.71 -1.25
C PRO A 92 -5.08 -2.31 -0.67
N SER A 93 -5.75 -1.37 -1.34
CA SER A 93 -5.68 0.03 -1.02
C SER A 93 -7.06 0.58 -0.72
N GLN A 94 -7.12 1.63 0.09
CA GLN A 94 -8.37 2.27 0.46
C GLN A 94 -8.23 3.79 0.36
N VAL A 95 -9.14 4.39 -0.41
CA VAL A 95 -9.34 5.84 -0.42
C VAL A 95 -9.96 6.25 0.92
N VAL A 96 -9.44 7.31 1.53
CA VAL A 96 -9.96 7.87 2.80
C VAL A 96 -10.26 9.36 2.64
N PRO A 97 -11.26 9.90 3.37
CA PRO A 97 -11.47 11.35 3.47
C PRO A 97 -10.27 12.08 4.07
N LEU A 98 -10.11 13.38 3.77
CA LEU A 98 -9.04 14.22 4.31
C LEU A 98 -8.98 14.20 5.85
N GLU A 99 -10.13 14.27 6.50
CA GLU A 99 -10.22 14.24 7.98
C GLU A 99 -9.67 12.93 8.57
N ASP A 100 -9.94 11.81 7.91
CA ASP A 100 -9.43 10.50 8.34
C ASP A 100 -7.96 10.32 7.98
N ALA A 101 -7.51 10.90 6.87
CA ALA A 101 -6.10 10.94 6.51
C ALA A 101 -5.24 11.64 7.57
N ASP A 102 -5.70 12.76 8.12
CA ASP A 102 -4.98 13.46 9.19
C ASP A 102 -4.87 12.59 10.44
N ARG A 103 -5.96 11.92 10.84
CA ARG A 103 -5.97 10.96 11.96
C ARG A 103 -5.02 9.79 11.74
N VAL A 104 -4.90 9.31 10.51
CA VAL A 104 -3.96 8.24 10.14
C VAL A 104 -2.50 8.69 10.28
N LEU A 105 -2.19 9.95 9.94
CA LEU A 105 -0.87 10.52 10.12
C LEU A 105 -0.47 10.61 11.60
N GLU A 106 -1.42 10.91 12.49
CA GLU A 106 -1.19 10.91 13.95
C GLU A 106 -0.83 9.52 14.51
N LEU A 107 -1.36 8.45 13.90
CA LEU A 107 -1.15 7.07 14.34
C LEU A 107 0.16 6.46 13.81
N CYS A 108 0.81 7.09 12.83
CA CYS A 108 1.96 6.54 12.14
C CYS A 108 3.28 7.22 12.53
N SER A 109 4.30 6.41 12.79
CA SER A 109 5.69 6.88 12.86
C SER A 109 6.67 5.75 12.51
N PRO A 110 7.76 6.04 11.78
CA PRO A 110 8.11 7.29 11.10
C PRO A 110 7.28 7.54 9.82
N ILE A 111 7.30 8.77 9.31
CA ILE A 111 6.68 9.19 8.04
C ILE A 111 7.79 9.72 7.12
N GLY A 112 7.87 9.20 5.90
CA GLY A 112 8.86 9.63 4.92
C GLY A 112 8.21 9.96 3.58
N LEU A 113 8.35 11.21 3.12
CA LEU A 113 7.98 11.62 1.76
C LEU A 113 9.01 11.05 0.79
N ILE A 114 8.52 10.41 -0.27
CA ILE A 114 9.32 9.67 -1.25
C ILE A 114 8.79 9.80 -2.67
N SER A 115 9.63 9.47 -3.64
CA SER A 115 9.22 9.37 -5.03
C SER A 115 8.22 8.23 -5.26
N CYS A 116 7.21 8.50 -6.08
CA CYS A 116 6.18 7.54 -6.44
C CYS A 116 6.67 6.55 -7.51
N ILE A 117 6.79 5.26 -7.16
CA ILE A 117 7.15 4.22 -8.15
C ILE A 117 6.09 4.02 -9.22
N CYS A 118 4.81 4.15 -8.86
CA CYS A 118 3.71 3.90 -9.78
C CYS A 118 3.73 4.95 -10.89
N ARG A 119 3.96 6.22 -10.56
CA ARG A 119 4.16 7.30 -11.54
C ARG A 119 5.40 7.08 -12.41
N LYS A 120 6.51 6.64 -11.82
CA LYS A 120 7.72 6.28 -12.59
C LYS A 120 7.43 5.16 -13.59
N GLY A 121 6.72 4.12 -13.16
CA GLY A 121 6.40 2.96 -14.02
C GLY A 121 5.35 3.26 -15.09
N ALA A 122 4.24 3.93 -14.73
CA ALA A 122 3.11 4.16 -15.62
C ALA A 122 3.27 5.41 -16.49
N ARG A 123 3.97 6.44 -16.00
CA ARG A 123 4.08 7.76 -16.65
C ARG A 123 5.50 8.20 -16.99
N ALA A 124 6.52 7.43 -16.58
CA ALA A 124 7.91 7.86 -16.64
C ALA A 124 8.18 9.20 -15.92
N ILE A 125 7.32 9.57 -14.97
CA ILE A 125 7.53 10.72 -14.08
C ILE A 125 8.46 10.26 -12.97
N ASP A 126 9.65 10.83 -12.91
CA ASP A 126 10.70 10.42 -12.00
C ASP A 126 11.02 11.56 -11.03
N GLU A 127 10.28 11.61 -9.93
CA GLU A 127 10.39 12.63 -8.87
C GLU A 127 11.78 12.56 -8.22
N ARG A 128 12.50 13.68 -8.15
CA ARG A 128 13.92 13.70 -7.73
C ARG A 128 14.22 14.46 -6.44
N ASN A 129 13.24 15.12 -5.85
CA ASN A 129 13.44 15.92 -4.66
C ASN A 129 12.14 16.10 -3.87
N GLU A 130 12.26 16.60 -2.66
CA GLU A 130 11.14 16.77 -1.71
C GLU A 130 9.99 17.66 -2.18
N MET A 131 10.21 18.53 -3.18
CA MET A 131 9.16 19.38 -3.74
C MET A 131 8.27 18.64 -4.76
N GLU A 132 8.74 17.48 -5.25
CA GLU A 132 8.08 16.71 -6.31
C GLU A 132 7.40 15.45 -5.77
N TYR A 133 7.76 14.99 -4.57
CA TYR A 133 7.24 13.74 -4.02
C TYR A 133 5.72 13.71 -3.92
N THR A 134 5.12 12.59 -4.30
CA THR A 134 3.68 12.32 -4.22
C THR A 134 3.35 11.04 -3.44
N CYS A 135 4.34 10.39 -2.83
CA CYS A 135 4.12 9.18 -2.03
C CYS A 135 4.71 9.33 -0.64
N MET A 136 4.08 8.69 0.35
CA MET A 136 4.58 8.60 1.71
C MET A 136 4.77 7.14 2.11
N GLY A 137 5.97 6.83 2.57
CA GLY A 137 6.22 5.58 3.27
C GLY A 137 5.89 5.71 4.76
N MET A 138 5.24 4.68 5.30
CA MET A 138 4.74 4.65 6.67
C MET A 138 5.43 3.55 7.48
N GLY A 139 5.92 3.91 8.67
CA GLY A 139 6.47 2.97 9.64
C GLY A 139 7.94 2.61 9.40
N VAL A 140 8.45 1.71 10.26
CA VAL A 140 9.89 1.44 10.42
C VAL A 140 10.56 0.85 9.18
N GLY A 141 9.77 0.41 8.19
CA GLY A 141 10.27 0.00 6.87
C GLY A 141 11.04 1.11 6.18
N MET A 142 10.63 2.36 6.38
CA MET A 142 11.28 3.53 5.80
C MET A 142 12.71 3.74 6.30
N LEU A 143 13.08 3.21 7.47
CA LEU A 143 14.46 3.30 7.96
C LEU A 143 15.44 2.43 7.16
N LYS A 144 14.96 1.59 6.23
CA LYS A 144 15.78 0.74 5.37
C LYS A 144 15.96 1.29 3.95
N TRP A 145 15.50 2.52 3.68
CA TRP A 145 15.47 3.11 2.34
C TRP A 145 16.82 3.09 1.61
N GLU A 146 17.93 3.28 2.34
CA GLU A 146 19.29 3.29 1.78
C GLU A 146 19.70 1.97 1.11
N ARG A 147 19.03 0.86 1.45
CA ARG A 147 19.27 -0.45 0.82
C ARG A 147 18.84 -0.48 -0.65
N TRP A 148 17.96 0.43 -1.05
CA TRP A 148 17.33 0.43 -2.37
C TRP A 148 17.48 1.81 -3.04
N PRO A 149 18.72 2.25 -3.36
CA PRO A 149 18.97 3.59 -3.88
C PRO A 149 18.27 3.86 -5.22
N GLU A 150 18.01 2.83 -6.02
CA GLU A 150 17.25 2.95 -7.27
C GLU A 150 15.76 3.24 -7.03
N ARG A 151 15.20 2.72 -5.93
CA ARG A 151 13.81 2.99 -5.55
C ARG A 151 13.67 4.40 -5.00
N TYR A 152 14.56 4.79 -4.10
CA TYR A 152 14.50 6.08 -3.40
C TYR A 152 15.43 7.12 -4.05
N LYS A 153 15.45 7.18 -5.38
CA LYS A 153 16.18 8.24 -6.08
C LYS A 153 15.58 9.59 -5.71
N GLY A 154 16.46 10.53 -5.35
CA GLY A 154 16.09 11.81 -4.71
C GLY A 154 16.18 11.78 -3.19
N GLY A 155 16.26 10.59 -2.58
CA GLY A 155 16.30 10.39 -1.14
C GLY A 155 14.92 10.26 -0.51
N VAL A 156 14.89 10.40 0.81
CA VAL A 156 13.67 10.38 1.63
C VAL A 156 13.64 11.63 2.48
N LYS A 157 12.53 12.36 2.46
CA LYS A 157 12.31 13.48 3.39
C LYS A 157 11.46 13.01 4.56
N PHE A 158 12.12 12.74 5.69
CA PHE A 158 11.41 12.42 6.93
C PHE A 158 10.75 13.69 7.47
N VAL A 159 9.49 13.56 7.86
CA VAL A 159 8.65 14.65 8.36
C VAL A 159 8.02 14.25 9.69
N ASN A 160 7.73 15.24 10.52
CA ASN A 160 6.88 15.06 11.70
C ASN A 160 5.39 15.04 11.30
N VAL A 161 4.50 14.82 12.28
CA VAL A 161 3.04 14.73 12.03
C VAL A 161 2.48 16.03 11.47
N ASP A 162 2.85 17.18 12.03
CA ASP A 162 2.35 18.49 11.59
C ASP A 162 2.79 18.79 10.15
N GLU A 163 4.06 18.54 9.83
CA GLU A 163 4.62 18.68 8.47
C GLU A 163 3.94 17.72 7.49
N ALA A 164 3.61 16.50 7.91
CA ALA A 164 2.90 15.53 7.07
C ALA A 164 1.46 15.96 6.80
N ILE A 165 0.75 16.51 7.81
CA ILE A 165 -0.60 17.05 7.66
C ILE A 165 -0.59 18.27 6.73
N GLU A 166 0.37 19.19 6.91
CA GLU A 166 0.51 20.35 6.01
C GLU A 166 0.72 19.90 4.55
N TRP A 167 1.59 18.91 4.35
CA TRP A 167 1.83 18.33 3.03
C TRP A 167 0.60 17.61 2.47
N ASN A 168 -0.14 16.87 3.32
CA ASN A 168 -1.37 16.18 2.95
C ASN A 168 -2.42 17.17 2.42
N HIS A 169 -2.63 18.27 3.14
CA HIS A 169 -3.54 19.36 2.76
C HIS A 169 -3.09 20.09 1.49
N LEU A 170 -1.78 20.24 1.27
CA LEU A 170 -1.26 20.77 0.01
C LEU A 170 -1.61 19.87 -1.16
N MET A 171 -1.50 18.55 -0.99
CA MET A 171 -1.83 17.58 -2.04
C MET A 171 -3.33 17.49 -2.30
N ASP A 172 -4.17 17.56 -1.27
CA ASP A 172 -5.63 17.67 -1.41
C ASP A 172 -6.02 18.89 -2.25
N LYS A 173 -5.47 20.07 -1.93
CA LYS A 173 -5.70 21.32 -2.70
C LYS A 173 -5.25 21.23 -4.15
N ARG A 174 -4.27 20.38 -4.45
CA ARG A 174 -3.79 20.10 -5.81
C ARG A 174 -4.66 19.08 -6.54
N GLY A 175 -5.67 18.51 -5.88
CA GLY A 175 -6.62 17.56 -6.45
C GLY A 175 -6.18 16.09 -6.36
N PHE A 176 -5.21 15.78 -5.49
CA PHE A 176 -4.81 14.39 -5.25
C PHE A 176 -5.78 13.69 -4.31
N VAL A 177 -5.84 12.37 -4.45
CA VAL A 177 -6.65 11.46 -3.63
C VAL A 177 -5.78 10.78 -2.60
N HIS A 178 -6.27 10.72 -1.36
CA HIS A 178 -5.59 10.10 -0.22
C HIS A 178 -5.87 8.60 -0.15
N ILE A 179 -4.83 7.79 -0.31
CA ILE A 179 -4.99 6.34 -0.43
C ILE A 179 -4.02 5.62 0.50
N LEU A 180 -4.56 4.78 1.38
CA LEU A 180 -3.78 3.92 2.25
C LEU A 180 -3.44 2.61 1.54
N MET A 181 -2.19 2.18 1.63
CA MET A 181 -1.71 0.94 1.04
C MET A 181 -1.36 -0.09 2.10
N LEU A 182 -1.87 -1.30 1.90
CA LEU A 182 -1.53 -2.46 2.73
C LEU A 182 -0.22 -3.13 2.28
N PHE A 183 0.63 -3.40 3.25
CA PHE A 183 1.87 -4.15 3.11
C PHE A 183 1.69 -5.46 3.86
N GLY A 184 0.89 -6.35 3.27
CA GLY A 184 0.40 -7.55 3.93
C GLY A 184 -0.65 -7.20 5.00
N ALA A 185 -1.89 -7.67 4.81
CA ALA A 185 -2.96 -7.36 5.76
C ALA A 185 -2.58 -7.81 7.19
N PRO A 186 -2.86 -7.00 8.22
CA PRO A 186 -3.60 -5.73 8.17
C PRO A 186 -2.71 -4.47 8.12
N TYR A 187 -1.41 -4.59 7.83
CA TYR A 187 -0.46 -3.51 8.09
C TYR A 187 -0.45 -2.41 7.02
N ILE A 188 -0.74 -1.18 7.43
CA ILE A 188 -0.56 0.03 6.61
C ILE A 188 0.92 0.35 6.56
N GLY A 189 1.49 0.34 5.34
CA GLY A 189 2.90 0.63 5.08
C GLY A 189 3.14 1.76 4.10
N GLY A 190 2.09 2.27 3.45
CA GLY A 190 2.20 3.42 2.57
C GLY A 190 0.93 4.26 2.55
N PHE A 191 1.12 5.54 2.25
CA PHE A 191 0.06 6.51 2.04
C PHE A 191 0.40 7.26 0.75
N CYS A 192 -0.41 7.02 -0.29
CA CYS A 192 -0.30 7.63 -1.59
C CYS A 192 -1.10 8.93 -1.69
N GLN A 193 -0.51 9.92 -2.38
CA GLN A 193 -1.22 11.05 -2.97
C GLN A 193 -1.32 10.78 -4.46
N CYS A 194 -2.42 10.17 -4.88
CA CYS A 194 -2.58 9.67 -6.24
C CYS A 194 -3.50 10.57 -7.06
N ASP A 195 -3.35 10.55 -8.38
CA ASP A 195 -4.32 11.11 -9.33
C ASP A 195 -4.73 10.02 -10.31
N TYR A 196 -5.84 10.25 -11.02
CA TYR A 196 -6.29 9.31 -12.05
C TYR A 196 -5.43 9.47 -13.30
N PRO A 197 -5.06 8.38 -13.99
CA PRO A 197 -5.21 6.94 -13.76
C PRO A 197 -3.97 6.28 -13.13
N ASP A 198 -3.14 7.01 -12.38
CA ASP A 198 -1.86 6.49 -11.89
C ASP A 198 -2.03 5.45 -10.76
N CYS A 199 -3.24 5.36 -10.18
CA CYS A 199 -3.64 4.39 -9.16
C CYS A 199 -4.20 3.09 -9.79
N GLY A 200 -3.67 1.93 -9.38
CA GLY A 200 -4.15 0.59 -9.76
C GLY A 200 -3.78 -0.47 -8.74
#